data_AF-A0A7Y2E9M9-F1
#
_entry.id   AF-A0A7Y2E9M9-F1
#
_cell.length_a   1.000
_cell.length_b   1.000
_cell.length_c   1.000
_cell.angle_alpha   90.00
_cell.angle_beta   90.00
_cell.angle_gamma   90.00
#
_symmetry.space_group_name_H-M   'P 1'
#
loop_
_entity.id
_entity.type
_entity.pdbx_description
1 polymer ?
#
loop_
_entity_poly.entity_id
_entity_poly.type
_entity_poly.pdbx_seq_one_letter_code
_entity_poly.pdbx_strand_id
1 'polypeptide(L)'
;MAGALCPGDSLMLVGDLGMGKTTLVRGLARGLGVGIMVKSPTFALHLTYPGRVPLHHLDLYRLSSLRDIHELGLDDFLGRDGVCVIEWAERLQTFPDGSIRIDFSEEDDNLRRLRFSGPQEPLMRLSESLGTPLKPLGASS
;
A
#
# COMPACT_ATOMS: atom_id res chain seq x y z
N MET A 1 -3.19 -0.92 12.71
CA MET A 1 -2.56 -1.04 11.38
C MET A 1 -1.26 -0.24 11.25
N ALA A 2 -1.28 1.09 11.13
CA ALA A 2 -0.07 1.89 10.83
C ALA A 2 1.04 1.83 11.89
N GLY A 3 0.69 1.64 13.17
CA GLY A 3 1.66 1.45 14.25
C GLY A 3 2.47 0.14 14.14
N ALA A 4 1.97 -0.83 13.38
CA ALA A 4 2.66 -2.10 13.13
C ALA A 4 3.51 -2.08 11.85
N LEU A 5 3.46 -1.01 11.06
CA LEU A 5 4.31 -0.85 9.89
C LEU A 5 5.72 -0.38 10.30
N CYS A 6 6.71 -1.00 9.66
CA CYS A 6 8.13 -0.78 9.86
C CYS A 6 8.77 -0.20 8.58
N PRO A 7 9.92 0.48 8.70
CA PRO A 7 10.77 0.75 7.53
C PRO A 7 10.99 -0.51 6.70
N GLY A 8 10.89 -0.37 5.38
CA GLY A 8 11.01 -1.45 4.41
C GLY A 8 9.68 -2.11 4.02
N ASP A 9 8.62 -1.95 4.84
CA ASP A 9 7.30 -2.49 4.49
C ASP A 9 6.77 -1.81 3.21
N SER A 10 6.32 -2.62 2.25
CA SER A 10 5.78 -2.15 0.97
C SER A 10 4.35 -2.66 0.77
N LEU A 11 3.40 -1.76 0.55
CA LEU A 11 1.98 -2.06 0.41
C LEU A 11 1.53 -1.83 -1.04
N MET A 12 1.00 -2.88 -1.66
CA MET A 12 0.50 -2.88 -3.03
C MET A 12 -1.02 -2.79 -3.00
N LEU A 13 -1.58 -1.61 -3.32
CA LEU A 13 -3.03 -1.38 -3.30
C LEU A 13 -3.64 -1.64 -4.67
N VAL A 14 -4.55 -2.61 -4.73
CA VAL A 14 -5.21 -3.07 -5.96
C VAL A 14 -6.71 -2.88 -5.84
N GLY A 15 -7.35 -2.37 -6.88
CA GLY A 15 -8.80 -2.30 -6.98
C GLY A 15 -9.28 -1.10 -7.79
N ASP A 16 -10.58 -1.02 -8.04
CA ASP A 16 -11.14 -0.08 -9.00
C ASP A 16 -11.09 1.40 -8.56
N LEU A 17 -11.40 2.29 -9.51
CA LEU A 17 -11.55 3.71 -9.24
C LEU A 17 -12.61 3.94 -8.16
N GLY A 18 -12.34 4.84 -7.22
CA GLY A 18 -13.30 5.15 -6.16
C GLY A 18 -13.39 4.12 -5.03
N MET A 19 -12.59 3.04 -5.04
CA MET A 19 -12.57 2.05 -3.96
C MET A 19 -11.94 2.56 -2.64
N GLY A 20 -11.43 3.79 -2.61
CA GLY A 20 -10.89 4.38 -1.38
C GLY A 20 -9.42 4.07 -1.10
N LYS A 21 -8.64 3.68 -2.12
CA LYS A 21 -7.18 3.47 -2.02
C LYS A 21 -6.47 4.65 -1.35
N THR A 22 -6.60 5.87 -1.87
CA THR A 22 -6.06 7.09 -1.24
C THR A 22 -6.62 7.35 0.16
N THR A 23 -7.87 6.96 0.44
CA THR A 23 -8.46 7.08 1.80
C THR A 23 -7.71 6.19 2.79
N LEU A 24 -7.36 4.95 2.41
CA LEU A 24 -6.50 4.09 3.20
C LEU A 24 -5.12 4.73 3.41
N VAL A 25 -4.50 5.26 2.36
CA VAL A 25 -3.18 5.92 2.48
C VAL A 25 -3.20 7.09 3.46
N ARG A 26 -4.25 7.91 3.46
CA ARG A 26 -4.43 8.99 4.45
C ARG A 26 -4.56 8.45 5.88
N GLY A 27 -5.29 7.36 6.07
CA GLY A 27 -5.39 6.68 7.35
C GLY A 27 -4.03 6.16 7.84
N LEU A 28 -3.26 5.54 6.94
CA LEU A 28 -1.90 5.08 7.21
C LEU A 28 -0.98 6.22 7.59
N ALA A 29 -0.98 7.30 6.80
CA ALA A 29 -0.16 8.49 7.04
C ALA A 29 -0.41 9.09 8.43
N ARG A 30 -1.68 9.22 8.84
CA ARG A 30 -2.04 9.68 10.19
C ARG A 30 -1.44 8.79 11.27
N GLY A 31 -1.57 7.47 11.13
CA GLY A 31 -1.02 6.53 12.09
C GLY A 31 0.51 6.40 12.05
N LEU A 32 1.15 6.81 10.95
CA LEU A 32 2.61 7.01 10.85
C LEU A 32 3.06 8.37 11.39
N GLY A 33 2.15 9.23 11.86
CA GLY A 33 2.48 10.53 12.42
C GLY A 33 2.78 11.61 11.38
N VAL A 34 2.29 11.46 10.14
CA VAL A 34 2.39 12.50 9.12
C VAL A 34 1.52 13.70 9.51
N GLY A 35 2.16 14.83 9.78
CA GLY A 35 1.50 16.07 10.24
C GLY A 35 0.94 16.97 9.13
N ILE A 36 1.09 16.57 7.86
CA ILE A 36 0.66 17.35 6.70
C ILE A 36 -0.42 16.64 5.90
N MET A 37 -1.11 17.40 5.05
CA MET A 37 -2.18 16.86 4.22
C MET A 37 -1.64 15.90 3.15
N VAL A 38 -2.12 14.66 3.17
CA VAL A 38 -1.83 13.65 2.16
C VAL A 38 -2.82 13.74 1.00
N LYS A 39 -2.26 13.90 -0.21
CA LYS A 39 -2.99 13.97 -1.48
C LYS A 39 -2.63 12.74 -2.33
N SER A 40 -3.53 12.37 -3.24
CA SER A 40 -3.19 11.38 -4.26
C SER A 40 -2.10 11.96 -5.18
N PRO A 41 -1.01 11.24 -5.43
CA PRO A 41 0.07 11.69 -6.29
C PRO A 41 -0.20 11.37 -7.76
N THR A 42 -1.45 11.13 -8.21
CA THR A 42 -1.74 10.72 -9.61
C THR A 42 -0.99 11.50 -10.70
N PHE A 43 -0.75 12.80 -10.52
CA PHE A 43 0.05 13.61 -11.46
C PHE A 43 1.53 13.71 -11.12
N ALA A 44 1.87 13.74 -9.83
CA ALA A 44 3.27 13.77 -9.38
C ALA A 44 3.95 12.40 -9.48
N LEU A 45 3.16 11.33 -9.69
CA LEU A 45 3.48 9.90 -9.63
C LEU A 45 3.97 9.41 -8.26
N HIS A 46 4.69 10.26 -7.52
CA HIS A 46 5.24 9.97 -6.21
C HIS A 46 5.25 11.23 -5.32
N LEU A 47 4.91 11.06 -4.04
CA LEU A 47 5.11 12.04 -2.98
C LEU A 47 5.67 11.35 -1.73
N THR A 48 6.65 11.96 -1.08
CA THR A 48 7.15 11.51 0.24
C THR A 48 6.63 12.42 1.33
N TYR A 49 6.19 11.82 2.44
CA TYR A 49 5.68 12.54 3.60
C TYR A 49 6.51 12.20 4.85
N PRO A 50 6.99 13.22 5.60
CA PRO A 50 7.69 12.99 6.85
C PRO A 50 6.71 12.57 7.95
N GLY A 51 7.10 11.55 8.71
CA GLY A 51 6.39 11.04 9.89
C GLY A 51 7.37 10.32 10.82
N ARG A 52 6.86 9.52 11.76
CA ARG A 52 7.69 8.61 12.59
C ARG A 52 8.55 7.69 11.73
N VAL A 53 7.98 7.24 10.61
CA VAL A 53 8.66 6.56 9.50
C VAL A 53 8.25 7.31 8.23
N PRO A 54 9.17 7.63 7.29
CA PRO A 54 8.81 8.25 6.02
C PRO A 54 7.75 7.43 5.28
N LEU A 55 6.76 8.09 4.68
CA LEU A 55 5.77 7.46 3.82
C LEU A 55 6.06 7.86 2.37
N HIS A 56 6.43 6.89 1.54
CA HIS A 56 6.50 7.05 0.09
C HIS A 56 5.18 6.61 -0.51
N HIS A 57 4.44 7.57 -1.09
CA HIS A 57 3.15 7.32 -1.72
C HIS A 57 3.29 7.44 -3.22
N LEU A 58 3.06 6.33 -3.93
CA LEU A 58 3.13 6.25 -5.38
C LEU A 58 1.76 5.93 -5.97
N ASP A 59 1.51 6.39 -7.18
CA ASP A 59 0.26 6.13 -7.93
C ASP A 59 0.59 5.83 -9.40
N LEU A 60 0.31 4.60 -9.83
CA LEU A 60 0.62 4.13 -11.17
C LEU A 60 -0.53 4.38 -12.16
N TYR A 61 -1.64 5.02 -11.78
CA TYR A 61 -2.84 5.17 -12.60
C TYR A 61 -2.66 5.89 -13.95
N ARG A 62 -1.58 6.66 -14.13
CA ARG A 62 -1.29 7.31 -15.41
C ARG A 62 -0.24 6.60 -16.26
N LEU A 63 0.46 5.61 -15.69
CA LEU A 63 1.51 4.90 -16.40
C LEU A 63 0.91 3.80 -17.26
N SER A 64 1.12 3.90 -18.57
CA SER A 64 0.48 3.03 -19.56
C SER A 64 1.39 1.93 -20.09
N SER A 65 2.70 2.07 -19.87
CA SER A 65 3.71 1.12 -20.31
C SER A 65 4.62 0.70 -19.16
N LEU A 66 5.18 -0.51 -19.28
CA LEU A 66 6.19 -1.01 -18.35
C LEU A 66 7.46 -0.18 -18.36
N ARG A 67 7.75 0.44 -19.51
CA ARG A 67 8.85 1.38 -19.63
C ARG A 67 8.62 2.60 -18.74
N ASP A 68 7.42 3.16 -18.73
CA ASP A 68 7.10 4.33 -17.88
C ASP A 68 7.24 3.97 -16.39
N ILE A 69 6.83 2.75 -16.01
CA ILE A 69 6.97 2.23 -14.64
C ILE A 69 8.45 2.03 -14.29
N HIS A 70 9.24 1.48 -15.20
CA HIS A 70 10.68 1.32 -14.99
C HIS A 70 11.39 2.67 -14.87
N GLU A 71 11.03 3.65 -15.69
CA GLU A 71 11.57 5.02 -15.64
C GLU A 71 11.20 5.76 -14.35
N LEU A 72 10.11 5.40 -13.67
CA LEU A 72 9.75 5.93 -12.35
C LEU A 72 10.77 5.54 -11.25
N GLY A 73 11.52 4.45 -11.43
CA GLY A 73 12.56 4.03 -10.49
C GLY A 73 11.99 3.53 -9.14
N LEU A 74 11.07 2.56 -9.16
CA LEU A 74 10.44 2.03 -7.94
C LEU A 74 11.44 1.50 -6.89
N ASP A 75 12.60 1.00 -7.34
CA ASP A 75 13.67 0.47 -6.49
C ASP A 75 14.29 1.52 -5.56
N ASP A 76 14.05 2.80 -5.82
CA ASP A 76 14.45 3.89 -4.93
C ASP A 76 13.59 4.00 -3.67
N PHE A 77 12.42 3.35 -3.64
CA PHE A 77 11.46 3.42 -2.53
C PHE A 77 11.20 2.06 -1.86
N LEU A 78 11.25 0.98 -2.63
CA LEU A 78 10.96 -0.37 -2.15
C LEU A 78 12.02 -0.86 -1.15
N GLY A 79 11.58 -1.39 0.00
CA GLY A 79 12.47 -2.04 0.98
C GLY A 79 13.48 -1.11 1.66
N ARG A 80 13.28 0.22 1.60
CA ARG A 80 14.23 1.22 2.11
C ARG A 80 13.87 1.77 3.50
N ASP A 81 14.23 3.02 3.80
CA ASP A 81 14.11 3.68 5.10
C ASP A 81 12.67 4.06 5.49
N GLY A 82 11.74 3.96 4.55
CA GLY A 82 10.33 4.31 4.74
C GLY A 82 9.37 3.14 4.58
N VAL A 83 8.08 3.46 4.72
CA VAL A 83 6.96 2.62 4.27
C VAL A 83 6.61 3.05 2.85
N CYS A 84 6.59 2.12 1.91
CA CYS A 84 6.18 2.37 0.54
C CYS A 84 4.72 1.94 0.34
N VAL A 85 3.89 2.80 -0.25
CA VAL A 85 2.50 2.49 -0.59
C VAL A 85 2.26 2.84 -2.05
N ILE A 86 1.91 1.83 -2.86
CA ILE A 86 1.70 1.97 -4.30
C ILE A 86 0.22 1.76 -4.61
N GLU A 87 -0.45 2.82 -5.08
CA GLU A 87 -1.79 2.72 -5.66
C GLU A 87 -1.73 2.21 -7.11
N TRP A 88 -2.75 1.44 -7.51
CA TRP A 88 -2.85 0.84 -8.84
C TRP A 88 -1.71 -0.15 -9.11
N ALA A 89 -1.34 -0.91 -8.08
CA ALA A 89 -0.21 -1.83 -8.13
C ALA A 89 -0.42 -2.97 -9.14
N GLU A 90 -1.65 -3.25 -9.57
CA GLU A 90 -1.97 -4.19 -10.64
C GLU A 90 -1.35 -3.84 -12.00
N ARG A 91 -0.80 -2.62 -12.16
CA ARG A 91 -0.02 -2.25 -13.35
C ARG A 91 1.38 -2.84 -13.38
N LEU A 92 1.87 -3.31 -12.24
CA LEU A 92 3.11 -4.07 -12.16
C LEU A 92 2.88 -5.45 -12.76
N GLN A 93 3.83 -5.92 -13.58
CA GLN A 93 3.80 -7.32 -14.08
C GLN A 93 3.92 -8.33 -12.95
N THR A 94 4.65 -7.98 -11.91
CA THR A 94 4.91 -8.82 -10.74
C THR A 94 5.07 -7.90 -9.54
N PHE A 95 4.54 -8.34 -8.39
CA PHE A 95 4.66 -7.55 -7.17
C PHE A 95 6.03 -7.80 -6.55
N PRO A 96 6.68 -6.76 -5.99
CA PRO A 96 7.96 -6.91 -5.33
C PRO A 96 7.92 -7.99 -4.26
N ASP A 97 9.00 -8.76 -4.15
CA ASP A 97 9.13 -9.77 -3.10
C ASP A 97 9.01 -9.12 -1.71
N GLY A 98 8.39 -9.83 -0.78
CA GLY A 98 8.19 -9.31 0.57
C GLY A 98 7.06 -8.29 0.71
N SER A 99 6.40 -7.88 -0.39
CA SER A 99 5.32 -6.89 -0.32
C SER A 99 4.01 -7.45 0.24
N ILE A 100 3.23 -6.55 0.85
CA ILE A 100 1.87 -6.81 1.34
C ILE A 100 0.90 -6.31 0.27
N ARG A 101 0.14 -7.22 -0.34
CA ARG A 101 -0.94 -6.89 -1.27
C ARG A 101 -2.24 -6.67 -0.51
N ILE A 102 -2.94 -5.60 -0.89
CA ILE A 102 -4.26 -5.24 -0.38
C ILE A 102 -5.21 -5.09 -1.56
N ASP A 103 -6.09 -6.09 -1.72
CA ASP A 103 -7.15 -6.06 -2.73
C ASP A 103 -8.42 -5.41 -2.15
N PHE A 104 -8.91 -4.40 -2.84
CA PHE A 104 -10.17 -3.74 -2.56
C PHE A 104 -11.26 -4.36 -3.43
N SER A 105 -12.37 -4.77 -2.82
CA SER A 105 -13.57 -5.19 -3.55
C SER A 105 -14.83 -4.58 -2.95
N GLU A 106 -15.87 -4.45 -3.75
CA GLU A 106 -17.20 -4.13 -3.26
C GLU A 106 -17.77 -5.33 -2.48
N GLU A 107 -18.56 -5.04 -1.44
CA GLU A 107 -19.25 -6.06 -0.63
C GLU A 107 -20.75 -5.80 -0.62
N ASP A 108 -21.17 -4.56 -0.31
CA ASP A 108 -22.56 -4.05 -0.35
C ASP A 108 -22.55 -2.50 -0.39
N ASP A 109 -23.73 -1.85 -0.49
CA ASP A 109 -23.90 -0.39 -0.53
C ASP A 109 -23.10 0.31 0.59
N ASN A 110 -22.04 1.03 0.18
CA ASN A 110 -21.07 1.76 1.01
C ASN A 110 -20.05 0.94 1.83
N LEU A 111 -20.03 -0.38 1.75
CA LEU A 111 -18.99 -1.20 2.36
C LEU A 111 -17.93 -1.61 1.33
N ARG A 112 -16.68 -1.70 1.80
CA ARG A 112 -15.54 -2.17 1.01
C ARG A 112 -14.85 -3.27 1.79
N ARG A 113 -14.59 -4.39 1.11
CA ARG A 113 -13.79 -5.48 1.65
C ARG A 113 -12.33 -5.24 1.28
N LEU A 114 -11.44 -5.32 2.27
CA LEU A 114 -10.01 -5.33 2.06
C LEU A 114 -9.48 -6.74 2.32
N ARG A 115 -8.83 -7.35 1.33
CA ARG A 115 -8.14 -8.64 1.48
C ARG A 115 -6.64 -8.39 1.52
N PHE A 116 -6.00 -8.91 2.56
CA PHE A 116 -4.56 -8.80 2.76
C PHE A 116 -3.88 -10.10 2.38
N SER A 117 -2.73 -10.01 1.73
CA SER A 117 -1.90 -11.14 1.31
C SER A 117 -0.43 -10.73 1.24
N GLY A 118 0.49 -11.67 1.40
CA GLY A 118 1.93 -11.38 1.50
C GLY A 118 2.65 -12.28 2.52
N PRO A 119 3.87 -11.90 2.95
CA PRO A 119 4.65 -12.69 3.89
C PRO A 119 3.98 -12.78 5.26
N GLN A 120 4.18 -13.92 5.92
CA GLN A 120 3.48 -14.27 7.16
C GLN A 120 3.77 -13.28 8.30
N GLU A 121 5.04 -12.93 8.53
CA GLU A 121 5.44 -12.06 9.65
C GLU A 121 4.83 -10.64 9.56
N PRO A 122 4.94 -9.89 8.44
CA PRO A 122 4.23 -8.62 8.27
C PRO A 122 2.71 -8.75 8.43
N LEU A 123 2.09 -9.81 7.90
CA LEU A 123 0.65 -10.02 8.06
C LEU A 123 0.24 -10.28 9.51
N MET A 124 1.04 -11.01 10.29
CA MET A 124 0.79 -11.19 11.73
C MET A 124 0.86 -9.86 12.47
N ARG A 125 1.92 -9.05 12.23
CA ARG A 125 2.04 -7.71 12.82
C ARG A 125 0.80 -6.85 12.54
N LEU A 126 0.33 -6.85 11.29
CA LEU A 126 -0.87 -6.11 10.90
C LEU A 126 -2.14 -6.67 11.56
N SER A 127 -2.28 -7.98 11.62
CA SER A 127 -3.40 -8.69 12.24
C SER A 127 -3.54 -8.35 13.72
N GLU A 128 -2.46 -8.42 14.48
CA GLU A 128 -2.42 -8.04 15.90
C GLU A 128 -2.83 -6.58 16.09
N SER A 129 -2.30 -5.68 15.26
CA SER A 129 -2.60 -4.25 15.33
C SER A 129 -4.00 -3.87 14.86
N LEU A 130 -4.68 -4.74 14.11
CA LEU A 130 -6.07 -4.57 13.69
C LEU A 130 -7.06 -5.25 14.65
N GLY A 131 -6.58 -6.08 15.59
CA GLY A 131 -7.43 -6.92 16.43
C GLY A 131 -8.30 -7.91 15.62
N THR A 132 -7.91 -8.20 14.37
CA THR A 132 -8.68 -9.02 13.43
C THR A 132 -7.73 -9.99 12.72
N PRO A 133 -8.03 -11.30 12.69
CA PRO A 133 -7.16 -12.29 12.05
C PRO A 133 -7.03 -12.04 10.54
N LEU A 134 -5.80 -11.87 10.06
CA LEU A 134 -5.46 -11.88 8.64
C LEU A 134 -4.89 -13.25 8.25
N LYS A 135 -5.30 -13.79 7.10
CA LYS A 135 -4.82 -15.09 6.60
C LYS A 135 -3.61 -14.89 5.67
N PRO A 136 -2.47 -15.58 5.90
CA PRO A 136 -1.38 -15.66 4.93
C PRO A 136 -1.80 -16.34 3.63
N LEU A 137 -1.13 -16.02 2.52
CA LEU A 137 -1.30 -16.76 1.26
C LEU A 137 -0.95 -18.24 1.47
N GLY A 138 -1.80 -19.14 0.95
CA GLY A 138 -1.57 -20.59 0.99
C GLY A 138 -2.14 -21.32 2.21
N ALA A 139 -2.80 -20.63 3.14
CA ALA A 139 -3.58 -21.28 4.20
C ALA A 139 -4.92 -21.78 3.63
N SER A 140 -4.90 -22.95 3.01
CA SER A 140 -6.12 -23.71 2.68
C SER A 140 -6.94 -23.88 3.97
N SER A 141 -8.19 -23.42 3.92
CA SER A 141 -9.24 -23.84 4.85
C SER A 141 -9.49 -25.34 4.76
#